data_AF-A0A9X2EZ37-F1
#
_entry.id   AF-A0A9X2EZ37-F1
#
_cell.length_a   1.000
_cell.length_b   1.000
_cell.length_c   1.000
_cell.angle_alpha   90.00
_cell.angle_beta   90.00
_cell.angle_gamma   90.00
#
_symmetry.space_group_name_H-M   'P 1'
#
loop_
_entity.id
_entity.type
_entity.pdbx_description
1 polymer ?
#
loop_
_entity_poly.entity_id
_entity_poly.type
_entity_poly.pdbx_seq_one_letter_code
_entity_poly.pdbx_strand_id
1 'polypeptide(L)'
;MSDRFKKIYLLTMIVGSFLIYMGYYYYTAYFKKMHYKIVEFDHIEVKFSKGDEVGYEYNSKTQVLKYRNDKDSLITQKVELPQQAIKDIHQKMWDNMFFDMPDQMIGGDQATTPRFFIEMCYQKKCKSITWDEKANEKPQYMERVRELKQLIESKIEENESKSSISN
;
A
#
# COMPACT_ATOMS: atom_id res chain seq x y z
N MET A 1 -12.31 45.53 -35.15
CA MET A 1 -12.44 44.63 -33.98
C MET A 1 -13.12 45.39 -32.86
N SER A 2 -14.22 44.88 -32.32
CA SER A 2 -14.94 45.50 -31.18
C SER A 2 -14.15 45.30 -29.88
N ASP A 3 -13.99 46.34 -29.07
CA ASP A 3 -13.30 46.28 -27.77
C ASP A 3 -13.93 45.27 -26.80
N ARG A 4 -15.23 45.00 -26.96
CA ARG A 4 -15.92 43.96 -26.19
C ARG A 4 -15.41 42.56 -26.53
N PHE A 5 -15.12 42.31 -27.81
CA PHE A 5 -14.58 41.04 -28.28
C PHE A 5 -13.16 40.81 -27.75
N LYS A 6 -12.31 41.85 -27.75
CA LYS A 6 -10.95 41.77 -27.18
C LYS A 6 -10.97 41.43 -25.68
N LYS A 7 -11.86 42.05 -24.90
CA LYS A 7 -12.01 41.77 -23.47
C LYS A 7 -12.48 40.33 -23.19
N ILE A 8 -13.49 39.85 -23.93
CA ILE A 8 -14.00 38.49 -23.79
C ILE A 8 -12.94 37.47 -24.18
N TYR A 9 -12.20 37.72 -25.27
CA TYR A 9 -11.12 36.83 -25.70
C TYR A 9 -10.01 36.72 -24.65
N LEU A 10 -9.56 37.86 -24.11
CA LEU A 10 -8.53 37.87 -23.07
C LEU A 10 -8.96 37.11 -21.81
N LEU A 11 -10.21 37.34 -21.36
CA LEU A 11 -10.75 36.68 -20.19
C LEU A 11 -10.90 35.17 -20.41
N THR A 12 -11.38 34.75 -21.58
CA THR A 12 -11.53 33.33 -21.93
C THR A 12 -10.16 32.64 -22.08
N MET A 13 -9.13 33.33 -22.57
CA MET A 13 -7.80 32.74 -22.68
C MET A 13 -7.16 32.51 -21.31
N ILE A 14 -7.31 33.45 -20.38
CA ILE A 14 -6.75 33.34 -19.02
C ILE A 14 -7.56 32.33 -18.20
N VAL A 15 -8.87 32.54 -18.11
CA VAL A 15 -9.76 31.71 -17.28
C VAL A 15 -9.95 30.33 -17.89
N GLY A 16 -10.04 30.22 -19.22
CA GLY A 16 -10.17 28.94 -19.92
C GLY A 16 -8.94 28.06 -19.74
N SER A 17 -7.73 28.63 -19.87
CA SER A 17 -6.49 27.86 -19.64
C SER A 17 -6.40 27.38 -18.18
N PHE A 18 -6.80 28.22 -17.22
CA PHE A 18 -6.85 27.86 -15.81
C PHE A 18 -7.86 26.73 -15.52
N LEU A 19 -9.06 26.81 -16.08
CA LEU A 19 -10.11 25.78 -15.91
C LEU A 19 -9.72 24.45 -16.57
N ILE A 20 -9.05 24.48 -17.73
CA ILE A 20 -8.54 23.27 -18.38
C ILE A 20 -7.44 22.62 -17.52
N TYR A 21 -6.48 23.41 -17.03
CA TYR A 21 -5.42 22.90 -16.17
C TYR A 21 -5.99 22.31 -14.87
N MET A 22 -6.91 23.03 -14.22
CA MET A 22 -7.57 22.57 -13.00
C MET A 22 -8.40 21.30 -13.27
N GLY A 23 -9.20 21.29 -14.33
CA GLY A 23 -10.03 20.13 -14.69
C GLY A 23 -9.19 18.89 -15.01
N TYR A 24 -8.14 19.04 -15.82
CA TYR A 24 -7.23 17.95 -16.17
C TYR A 24 -6.48 17.42 -14.95
N TYR A 25 -5.92 18.31 -14.12
CA TYR A 25 -5.15 17.91 -12.94
C TYR A 25 -6.05 17.28 -11.88
N TYR A 26 -7.24 17.85 -11.63
CA TYR A 26 -8.20 17.32 -10.67
C TYR A 26 -8.75 15.96 -11.13
N TYR A 27 -9.09 15.82 -12.41
CA TYR A 27 -9.61 14.56 -12.93
C TYR A 27 -8.53 13.46 -12.89
N THR A 28 -7.31 13.75 -13.33
CA THR A 28 -6.24 12.73 -13.33
C THR A 28 -5.77 12.34 -11.93
N ALA A 29 -5.65 13.30 -11.00
CA ALA A 29 -5.19 13.03 -9.64
C ALA A 29 -6.28 12.42 -8.74
N TYR A 30 -7.52 12.92 -8.82
CA TYR A 30 -8.58 12.54 -7.88
C TYR A 30 -9.32 11.27 -8.33
N PHE A 31 -9.66 11.12 -9.61
CA PHE A 31 -10.37 9.93 -10.09
C PHE A 31 -9.53 8.66 -9.99
N LYS A 32 -8.22 8.74 -10.28
CA LYS A 32 -7.31 7.58 -10.12
C LYS A 32 -7.14 7.15 -8.67
N LYS A 33 -7.21 8.10 -7.72
CA LYS A 33 -7.09 7.86 -6.27
C LYS A 33 -8.42 7.44 -5.61
N MET A 34 -9.55 7.69 -6.27
CA MET A 34 -10.89 7.42 -5.72
C MET A 34 -11.21 5.94 -5.48
N HIS A 35 -10.43 5.02 -6.07
CA HIS A 35 -10.60 3.57 -5.95
C HIS A 35 -10.04 2.98 -4.64
N TYR A 36 -9.30 3.76 -3.85
CA TYR A 36 -8.66 3.31 -2.61
C TYR A 36 -9.32 3.95 -1.39
N LYS A 37 -10.64 3.79 -1.26
CA LYS A 37 -11.38 4.25 -0.07
C LYS A 37 -11.36 3.17 0.99
N ILE A 38 -11.09 3.54 2.24
CA ILE A 38 -11.16 2.60 3.37
C ILE A 38 -12.53 1.91 3.51
N VAL A 39 -13.61 2.56 3.08
CA VAL A 39 -14.97 1.97 3.08
C VAL A 39 -15.09 0.80 2.10
N GLU A 40 -14.30 0.80 1.03
CA GLU A 40 -14.24 -0.28 0.04
C GLU A 40 -13.10 -1.27 0.34
N PHE A 41 -12.46 -1.20 1.52
CA PHE A 41 -11.43 -2.17 1.93
C PHE A 41 -12.04 -3.57 2.04
N ASP A 42 -11.40 -4.56 1.39
CA ASP A 42 -11.79 -5.97 1.53
C ASP A 42 -10.79 -6.70 2.43
N HIS A 43 -9.51 -6.76 2.01
CA HIS A 43 -8.48 -7.44 2.78
C HIS A 43 -7.07 -6.96 2.45
N ILE A 44 -6.16 -7.22 3.39
CA ILE A 44 -4.71 -7.07 3.22
C ILE A 44 -4.07 -8.46 3.29
N GLU A 45 -3.14 -8.70 2.37
CA GLU A 45 -2.29 -9.87 2.37
C GLU A 45 -0.83 -9.42 2.46
N VAL A 46 -0.10 -10.00 3.40
CA VAL A 46 1.33 -9.72 3.58
C VAL A 46 2.07 -11.02 3.56
N LYS A 47 3.08 -11.10 2.70
CA LYS A 47 3.93 -12.27 2.53
C LYS A 47 5.38 -11.86 2.63
N PHE A 48 6.16 -12.66 3.31
CA PHE A 48 7.60 -12.57 3.39
C PHE A 48 8.16 -13.94 3.08
N SER A 49 8.99 -13.99 2.04
CA SER A 49 9.67 -15.20 1.62
C SER A 49 11.15 -14.94 1.44
N LYS A 50 11.94 -15.98 1.65
CA LYS A 50 13.38 -15.97 1.38
C LYS A 50 13.69 -17.24 0.59
N GLY A 51 13.96 -17.09 -0.71
CA GLY A 51 14.07 -18.25 -1.60
C GLY A 51 12.75 -19.01 -1.70
N ASP A 52 12.81 -20.32 -1.48
CA ASP A 52 11.65 -21.22 -1.48
C ASP A 52 10.97 -21.33 -0.12
N GLU A 53 11.51 -20.63 0.89
CA GLU A 53 11.00 -20.68 2.26
C GLU A 53 10.01 -19.54 2.50
N VAL A 54 8.81 -19.89 2.96
CA VAL A 54 7.82 -18.94 3.48
C VAL A 54 8.20 -18.60 4.90
N GLY A 55 8.68 -17.38 5.13
CA GLY A 55 9.02 -16.90 6.47
C GLY A 55 7.78 -16.46 7.24
N TYR A 56 6.91 -15.69 6.58
CA TYR A 56 5.73 -15.10 7.19
C TYR A 56 4.64 -14.85 6.15
N GLU A 57 3.40 -15.20 6.46
CA GLU A 57 2.22 -15.01 5.60
C GLU A 57 1.03 -14.61 6.47
N TYR A 58 0.45 -13.45 6.23
CA TYR A 58 -0.73 -12.96 6.91
C TYR A 58 -1.82 -12.62 5.91
N ASN A 59 -3.05 -13.05 6.19
CA ASN A 59 -4.22 -12.67 5.41
C ASN A 59 -5.35 -12.21 6.33
N SER A 60 -5.75 -10.94 6.20
CA SER A 60 -6.78 -10.37 7.08
C SER A 60 -8.20 -10.91 6.81
N LYS A 61 -8.45 -11.47 5.63
CA LYS A 61 -9.76 -12.05 5.26
C LYS A 61 -10.01 -13.37 5.97
N THR A 62 -9.00 -14.23 5.98
CA THR A 62 -9.04 -15.51 6.68
C THR A 62 -8.67 -15.35 8.15
N GLN A 63 -8.10 -14.20 8.53
CA GLN A 63 -7.51 -13.92 9.85
C GLN A 63 -6.41 -14.92 10.19
N VAL A 64 -5.81 -15.56 9.18
CA VAL A 64 -4.79 -16.59 9.36
C VAL A 64 -3.42 -15.93 9.22
N LEU A 65 -2.64 -16.07 10.28
CA LEU A 65 -1.23 -15.79 10.30
C LEU A 65 -0.46 -17.11 10.25
N LYS A 66 0.51 -17.20 9.36
CA LYS A 66 1.50 -18.27 9.33
C LYS A 66 2.89 -17.67 9.50
N TYR A 67 3.67 -18.22 10.41
CA TYR A 67 5.05 -17.82 10.61
C TYR A 67 5.90 -19.03 10.94
N ARG A 68 7.18 -18.97 10.60
CA ARG A 68 8.13 -20.03 10.95
C ARG A 68 8.73 -19.76 12.32
N ASN A 69 8.67 -20.76 13.20
CA ASN A 69 9.30 -20.69 14.52
C ASN A 69 10.80 -21.06 14.44
N ASP A 70 11.56 -20.77 15.49
CA ASP A 70 12.99 -21.08 15.66
C ASP A 70 13.32 -22.58 15.52
N LYS A 71 12.29 -23.44 15.62
CA LYS A 71 12.37 -24.90 15.42
C LYS A 71 12.04 -25.33 13.99
N ASP A 72 12.06 -24.40 13.04
CA ASP A 72 11.75 -24.58 11.62
C ASP A 72 10.32 -25.04 11.30
N SER A 73 9.44 -25.06 12.32
CA SER A 73 8.04 -25.47 12.20
C SER A 73 7.17 -24.29 11.76
N LEU A 74 6.25 -24.52 10.82
CA LEU A 74 5.25 -23.54 10.40
C LEU A 74 4.10 -23.51 11.40
N ILE A 75 3.99 -22.43 12.16
CA ILE A 75 2.88 -22.19 13.08
C ILE A 75 1.78 -21.45 12.32
N THR A 76 0.54 -21.88 12.54
CA THR A 76 -0.65 -21.19 12.03
C THR A 76 -1.45 -20.69 13.23
N GLN A 77 -1.66 -19.39 13.31
CA GLN A 77 -2.46 -18.75 14.35
C GLN A 77 -3.56 -17.91 13.73
N LYS A 78 -4.67 -17.77 14.46
CA LYS A 78 -5.74 -16.85 14.07
C LYS A 78 -5.49 -15.49 14.72
N VAL A 79 -5.25 -14.45 13.91
CA VAL A 79 -5.02 -13.08 14.36
C VAL A 79 -5.96 -12.13 13.65
N GLU A 80 -6.87 -11.56 14.41
CA GLU A 80 -7.81 -10.55 13.93
C GLU A 80 -7.23 -9.15 14.14
N LEU A 81 -7.09 -8.40 13.04
CA LEU A 81 -6.72 -6.99 13.12
C LEU A 81 -7.97 -6.13 13.38
N PRO A 82 -7.99 -5.32 14.45
CA PRO A 82 -9.11 -4.43 14.72
C PRO A 82 -9.23 -3.37 13.62
N GLN A 83 -10.43 -2.86 13.41
CA GLN A 83 -10.70 -1.82 12.40
C GLN A 83 -9.79 -0.59 12.54
N GLN A 84 -9.43 -0.23 13.78
CA GLN A 84 -8.48 0.87 14.04
C GLN A 84 -7.08 0.58 13.47
N ALA A 85 -6.56 -0.64 13.63
CA ALA A 85 -5.26 -1.02 13.07
C ALA A 85 -5.29 -0.99 11.53
N ILE A 86 -6.38 -1.46 10.92
CA ILE A 86 -6.58 -1.38 9.46
C ILE A 86 -6.57 0.08 8.99
N LYS A 87 -7.23 0.97 9.74
CA LYS A 87 -7.25 2.41 9.44
C LYS A 87 -5.86 3.05 9.54
N ASP A 88 -5.10 2.70 10.58
CA ASP A 88 -3.74 3.21 10.76
C ASP A 88 -2.82 2.75 9.63
N ILE A 89 -2.90 1.47 9.24
CA ILE A 89 -2.16 0.92 8.08
C ILE A 89 -2.55 1.65 6.80
N HIS A 90 -3.85 1.82 6.54
CA HIS A 90 -4.35 2.52 5.35
C HIS A 90 -3.87 3.97 5.29
N GLN A 91 -3.89 4.69 6.42
CA GLN A 91 -3.38 6.06 6.50
C GLN A 91 -1.88 6.10 6.21
N LYS A 92 -1.09 5.20 6.81
CA LYS A 92 0.35 5.11 6.56
C LYS A 92 0.66 4.81 5.09
N MET A 93 -0.15 4.00 4.41
CA MET A 93 -0.01 3.76 2.98
C MET A 93 -0.21 5.02 2.13
N TRP A 94 -1.16 5.88 2.50
CA TRP A 94 -1.36 7.17 1.85
C TRP A 94 -0.17 8.11 2.09
N ASP A 95 0.28 8.22 3.33
CA ASP A 95 1.43 9.05 3.72
C ASP A 95 2.69 8.62 2.96
N ASN A 96 2.88 7.31 2.78
CA ASN A 96 4.01 6.73 2.08
C ASN A 96 3.85 6.73 0.55
N MET A 97 2.72 7.20 0.01
CA MET A 97 2.41 7.17 -1.43
C MET A 97 2.44 5.75 -2.02
N PHE A 98 2.03 4.74 -1.25
CA PHE A 98 2.05 3.32 -1.64
C PHE A 98 1.36 3.08 -2.99
N PHE A 99 0.25 3.75 -3.26
CA PHE A 99 -0.50 3.58 -4.51
C PHE A 99 0.23 4.11 -5.76
N ASP A 100 1.17 5.04 -5.58
CA ASP A 100 1.95 5.66 -6.64
C ASP A 100 3.30 4.93 -6.87
N MET A 101 3.66 3.95 -6.03
CA MET A 101 4.88 3.16 -6.14
C MET A 101 4.81 2.12 -7.28
N PRO A 102 5.97 1.70 -7.84
CA PRO A 102 6.03 0.59 -8.79
C PRO A 102 5.63 -0.74 -8.11
N ASP A 103 5.02 -1.64 -8.88
CA ASP A 103 4.54 -2.94 -8.38
C ASP A 103 5.69 -3.90 -8.03
N GLN A 104 6.86 -3.72 -8.65
CA GLN A 104 8.05 -4.54 -8.42
C GLN A 104 9.28 -3.66 -8.24
N MET A 105 9.99 -3.89 -7.13
CA MET A 105 11.27 -3.29 -6.79
C MET A 105 12.21 -4.43 -6.41
N ILE A 106 12.66 -5.18 -7.41
CA ILE A 106 13.47 -6.40 -7.23
C ILE A 106 14.84 -6.12 -7.84
N GLY A 107 15.88 -6.16 -7.02
CA GLY A 107 17.28 -6.03 -7.47
C GLY A 107 18.07 -7.33 -7.39
N GLY A 108 17.58 -8.36 -6.69
CA GLY A 108 18.31 -9.59 -6.42
C GLY A 108 17.61 -10.88 -6.85
N ASP A 109 18.41 -11.96 -6.93
CA ASP A 109 17.91 -13.30 -7.19
C ASP A 109 16.96 -13.77 -6.08
N GLN A 110 15.86 -14.40 -6.50
CA GLN A 110 14.79 -14.91 -5.63
C GLN A 110 15.33 -15.89 -4.58
N ALA A 111 16.25 -16.77 -4.98
CA ALA A 111 16.77 -17.86 -4.16
C ALA A 111 17.55 -17.36 -2.94
N THR A 112 18.16 -16.19 -3.01
CA THR A 112 19.10 -15.71 -1.97
C THR A 112 18.63 -14.44 -1.27
N THR A 113 17.65 -13.73 -1.84
CA THR A 113 17.28 -12.40 -1.36
C THR A 113 15.90 -12.45 -0.73
N PRO A 114 15.73 -11.95 0.52
CA PRO A 114 14.41 -11.85 1.13
C PRO A 114 13.51 -10.93 0.32
N ARG A 115 12.32 -11.40 -0.03
CA ARG A 115 11.28 -10.66 -0.74
C ARG A 115 10.10 -10.44 0.17
N PHE A 116 9.70 -9.18 0.24
CA PHE A 116 8.51 -8.75 0.92
C PHE A 116 7.44 -8.45 -0.13
N PHE A 117 6.23 -8.92 0.15
CA PHE A 117 5.06 -8.72 -0.68
C PHE A 117 3.95 -8.18 0.21
N ILE A 118 3.38 -7.05 -0.19
CA ILE A 118 2.17 -6.50 0.42
C ILE A 118 1.16 -6.32 -0.69
N GLU A 119 -0.01 -6.92 -0.52
CA GLU A 119 -1.18 -6.68 -1.34
C GLU A 119 -2.29 -6.07 -0.51
N MET A 120 -2.87 -5.02 -1.06
CA MET A 120 -4.00 -4.34 -0.47
C MET A 120 -5.15 -4.35 -1.47
N CYS A 121 -6.20 -5.09 -1.15
CA CYS A 121 -7.36 -5.28 -1.98
C CYS A 121 -8.54 -4.45 -1.50
N TYR A 122 -9.13 -3.72 -2.44
CA TYR A 122 -10.39 -3.01 -2.31
C TYR A 122 -11.41 -3.63 -3.25
N GLN A 123 -12.70 -3.36 -3.02
CA GLN A 123 -13.81 -3.90 -3.81
C GLN A 123 -13.62 -3.77 -5.33
N LYS A 124 -12.97 -2.70 -5.80
CA LYS A 124 -12.78 -2.43 -7.24
C LYS A 124 -11.35 -2.66 -7.74
N LYS A 125 -10.34 -2.65 -6.87
CA LYS A 125 -8.94 -2.66 -7.28
C LYS A 125 -8.04 -3.18 -6.17
N CYS A 126 -7.07 -4.01 -6.54
CA CYS A 126 -5.96 -4.39 -5.67
C CYS A 126 -4.68 -3.68 -6.10
N LYS A 127 -3.81 -3.40 -5.13
CA LYS A 127 -2.45 -2.93 -5.36
C LYS A 127 -1.50 -3.84 -4.60
N SER A 128 -0.63 -4.50 -5.35
CA SER A 128 0.44 -5.36 -4.82
C SER A 128 1.79 -4.71 -5.06
N ILE A 129 2.67 -4.77 -4.06
CA ILE A 129 4.07 -4.35 -4.20
C ILE A 129 4.95 -5.47 -3.71
N THR A 130 5.90 -5.87 -4.56
CA THR A 130 6.99 -6.77 -4.19
C THR A 130 8.29 -5.99 -4.13
N TRP A 131 9.02 -6.09 -3.03
CA TRP A 131 10.35 -5.48 -2.95
C TRP A 131 11.38 -6.39 -2.27
N ASP A 132 12.64 -6.16 -2.57
CA ASP A 132 13.78 -6.83 -1.93
C ASP A 132 14.80 -5.83 -1.40
N GLU A 133 15.64 -6.26 -0.45
CA GLU A 133 16.65 -5.39 0.17
C GLU A 133 17.76 -4.96 -0.81
N LYS A 134 17.89 -5.65 -1.94
CA LYS A 134 18.90 -5.37 -2.97
C LYS A 134 18.41 -4.41 -4.05
N ALA A 135 17.17 -3.94 -3.95
CA ALA A 135 16.56 -3.00 -4.88
C ALA A 135 17.19 -1.61 -4.74
N ASN A 136 18.28 -1.39 -5.46
CA ASN A 136 19.03 -0.12 -5.47
C ASN A 136 18.39 0.97 -6.34
N GLU A 137 17.33 0.68 -7.09
CA GLU A 137 16.83 1.61 -8.09
C GLU A 137 16.21 2.88 -7.50
N LYS A 138 15.63 2.84 -6.28
CA LYS A 138 14.96 4.00 -5.64
C LYS A 138 14.99 3.95 -4.09
N PRO A 139 16.05 4.45 -3.42
CA PRO A 139 16.19 4.37 -1.96
C PRO A 139 15.03 5.04 -1.19
N GLN A 140 14.43 6.10 -1.76
CA GLN A 140 13.28 6.78 -1.17
C GLN A 140 12.03 5.89 -1.00
N TYR A 141 11.81 4.92 -1.89
CA TYR A 141 10.68 4.00 -1.76
C TYR A 141 10.99 2.89 -0.77
N MET A 142 12.25 2.46 -0.72
CA MET A 142 12.75 1.44 0.21
C MET A 142 12.56 1.83 1.68
N GLU A 143 12.81 3.09 2.02
CA GLU A 143 12.55 3.60 3.37
C GLU A 143 11.06 3.56 3.72
N ARG A 144 10.20 4.04 2.80
CA ARG A 144 8.75 4.07 2.99
C ARG A 144 8.12 2.69 3.12
N VAL A 145 8.55 1.71 2.31
CA VAL A 145 8.05 0.33 2.44
C VAL A 145 8.57 -0.34 3.72
N ARG A 146 9.78 -0.01 4.18
CA ARG A 146 10.32 -0.50 5.46
C ARG A 146 9.52 0.02 6.65
N GLU A 147 9.18 1.30 6.67
CA GLU A 147 8.33 1.87 7.72
C GLU A 147 6.93 1.23 7.73
N LEU A 148 6.34 1.04 6.54
CA LEU A 148 5.03 0.40 6.42
C LEU A 148 5.07 -1.05 6.93
N LYS A 149 6.12 -1.78 6.56
CA LYS A 149 6.37 -3.15 7.01
C LYS A 149 6.45 -3.22 8.54
N GLN A 150 7.26 -2.37 9.16
CA GLN A 150 7.42 -2.31 10.62
C GLN A 150 6.10 -2.01 11.33
N LEU A 151 5.29 -1.09 10.77
CA LEU A 151 3.96 -0.80 11.33
C LEU A 151 3.05 -2.03 11.28
N ILE A 152 3.03 -2.76 10.16
CA ILE A 152 2.19 -3.95 10.01
C ILE A 152 2.63 -5.06 10.97
N GLU A 153 3.94 -5.36 11.04
CA GLU A 153 4.50 -6.35 11.97
C GLU A 153 4.14 -5.98 13.42
N SER A 154 4.38 -4.74 13.83
CA SER A 154 4.02 -4.26 15.17
C SER A 154 2.53 -4.38 15.47
N LYS A 155 1.65 -4.05 14.52
CA LYS A 155 0.20 -4.18 14.72
C LYS A 155 -0.23 -5.64 14.81
N ILE A 156 0.44 -6.56 14.13
CA ILE A 156 0.12 -7.98 14.20
C ILE A 156 0.59 -8.56 15.53
N GLU A 157 1.81 -8.27 15.98
CA GLU A 157 2.35 -8.66 17.29
C GLU A 157 1.50 -8.14 18.48
N GLU A 158 1.06 -6.87 18.40
CA GLU A 158 0.16 -6.26 19.40
C GLU A 158 -1.19 -7.01 19.52
N ASN A 159 -1.68 -7.61 18.44
CA ASN A 159 -2.95 -8.34 18.44
C ASN A 159 -2.77 -9.83 18.73
N GLU A 160 -1.63 -10.42 18.37
CA GLU A 160 -1.23 -11.75 18.82
C GLU A 160 -1.16 -11.83 20.35
N SER A 161 -0.48 -10.87 20.99
CA SER A 161 -0.35 -10.82 22.45
C SER A 161 -1.69 -10.63 23.17
N LYS A 162 -2.63 -9.89 22.59
CA LYS A 162 -4.00 -9.78 23.13
C LYS A 162 -4.80 -11.07 22.96
N SER A 163 -4.62 -11.76 21.83
CA SER A 163 -5.29 -13.04 21.57
C SER A 163 -4.76 -14.17 22.47
N SER A 164 -3.50 -14.12 22.90
CA SER A 164 -2.94 -15.11 23.83
C SER A 164 -3.34 -14.89 25.28
N ILE A 165 -3.73 -13.67 25.67
CA ILE A 165 -4.24 -13.35 27.02
C ILE A 165 -5.74 -13.67 27.16
N SER A 166 -6.48 -13.80 26.04
CA SER A 166 -7.93 -14.07 26.04
C SER A 166 -8.30 -15.56 26.05
N ASN A 167 -7.32 -16.48 26.07
CA ASN A 167 -7.51 -17.92 26.20
C ASN A 167 -6.98 -18.41 27.56
#